data_AF-A0A3C0B880-F1
#
_entry.id   AF-A0A3C0B880-F1
#
_cell.length_a   1.000
_cell.length_b   1.000
_cell.length_c   1.000
_cell.angle_alpha   90.00
_cell.angle_beta   90.00
_cell.angle_gamma   90.00
#
_symmetry.space_group_name_H-M   'P 1'
#
loop_
_entity.id
_entity.type
_entity.pdbx_description
1 polymer ?
#
loop_
_entity_poly.entity_id
_entity_poly.type
_entity_poly.pdbx_seq_one_letter_code
_entity_poly.pdbx_strand_id
1 'polypeptide(L)'
;MEQPFENEEGRVDQLEMRLIIKADEVTGHYNWLPVYKDHRQGTIVGTLHDSIILANYYFEQEGIRDTAGMKIVLKKNGIAVSSDRKELGLDATLPLVECKDTEQEK
;
A
#
# COMPACT_ATOMS: atom_id res chain seq x y z
N MET A 1 9.65 -30.99 -24.77
CA MET A 1 8.93 -31.56 -23.62
C MET A 1 9.04 -30.51 -22.53
N GLU A 2 8.09 -29.56 -22.51
CA GLU A 2 8.10 -28.46 -21.54
C GLU A 2 7.56 -29.01 -20.22
N GLN A 3 8.39 -29.00 -19.19
CA GLN A 3 7.97 -29.40 -17.86
C GLN A 3 7.09 -28.29 -17.28
N PRO A 4 5.90 -28.59 -16.72
CA PRO A 4 5.17 -27.61 -15.95
C PRO A 4 6.01 -27.26 -14.72
N PHE A 5 6.34 -25.98 -14.55
CA PHE A 5 6.98 -25.50 -13.33
C PHE A 5 6.07 -25.83 -12.16
N GLU A 6 6.57 -26.69 -11.28
CA GLU A 6 5.96 -27.06 -10.02
C GLU A 6 5.66 -25.76 -9.26
N ASN A 7 4.38 -25.55 -8.94
CA ASN A 7 3.91 -24.35 -8.28
C ASN A 7 4.62 -24.25 -6.93
N GLU A 8 5.66 -23.41 -6.83
CA GLU A 8 6.29 -23.09 -5.55
C GLU A 8 5.26 -22.40 -4.66
N GLU A 9 4.67 -23.18 -3.76
CA GLU A 9 3.92 -22.70 -2.61
C GLU A 9 4.77 -21.63 -1.89
N GLY A 10 4.36 -20.35 -2.00
CA GLY A 10 4.97 -19.25 -1.24
C GLY A 10 5.24 -17.95 -2.00
N ARG A 11 5.06 -17.92 -3.33
CA ARG A 11 5.29 -16.70 -4.13
C ARG A 11 3.99 -15.98 -4.46
N VAL A 12 3.50 -15.19 -3.52
CA VAL A 12 2.30 -14.36 -3.69
C VAL A 12 2.70 -12.89 -3.92
N ASP A 13 1.97 -12.20 -4.78
CA ASP A 13 2.10 -10.75 -4.92
C ASP A 13 1.86 -10.10 -3.55
N GLN A 14 2.83 -9.31 -3.07
CA GLN A 14 2.67 -8.60 -1.81
C GLN A 14 2.29 -7.15 -2.08
N LEU A 15 1.21 -6.73 -1.40
CA LEU A 15 0.86 -5.34 -1.27
C LEU A 15 1.10 -4.92 0.17
N GLU A 16 2.16 -4.14 0.37
CA GLU A 16 2.50 -3.58 1.67
C GLU A 16 2.17 -2.10 1.69
N MET A 17 1.30 -1.69 2.62
CA MET A 17 1.09 -0.29 2.91
C MET A 17 1.41 -0.02 4.38
N ARG A 18 2.34 0.90 4.62
CA ARG A 18 2.70 1.37 5.96
C ARG A 18 2.33 2.83 6.07
N LEU A 19 1.41 3.15 6.97
CA LEU A 19 1.02 4.52 7.28
C LEU A 19 1.47 4.88 8.69
N ILE A 20 2.06 6.04 8.83
CA ILE A 20 2.47 6.68 10.08
C ILE A 20 1.62 7.94 10.21
N ILE A 21 0.74 7.94 11.21
CA ILE A 21 -0.15 9.06 11.52
C ILE A 21 0.46 9.80 12.70
N LYS A 22 0.83 11.07 12.53
CA LYS A 22 1.34 11.95 13.58
C LYS A 22 0.44 13.17 13.68
N ALA A 23 -0.35 13.23 14.74
CA ALA A 23 -1.45 14.20 14.89
C ALA A 23 -2.39 14.14 13.68
N ASP A 24 -2.33 15.14 12.79
CA ASP A 24 -3.17 15.24 11.60
C ASP A 24 -2.41 14.91 10.31
N GLU A 25 -1.08 14.78 10.37
CA GLU A 25 -0.26 14.45 9.20
C GLU A 25 -0.13 12.94 9.04
N VAL A 26 -0.32 12.47 7.80
CA VAL A 26 -0.14 11.07 7.43
C VAL A 26 1.02 10.99 6.45
N THR A 27 2.00 10.17 6.81
CA THR A 27 3.11 9.80 5.92
C THR A 27 3.13 8.30 5.78
N GLY A 28 3.56 7.78 4.65
CA GLY A 28 3.60 6.34 4.48
C GLY A 28 4.32 5.88 3.23
N HIS A 29 4.39 4.57 3.10
CA HIS A 29 4.91 3.91 1.93
C HIS A 29 3.87 2.93 1.42
N TYR A 30 3.72 2.89 0.11
CA TYR A 30 2.91 1.90 -0.58
C TYR A 30 3.81 1.18 -1.55
N ASN A 31 4.06 -0.09 -1.24
CA ASN A 31 4.95 -0.96 -1.98
C ASN A 31 4.12 -2.08 -2.59
N TRP A 32 4.12 -2.12 -3.92
CA TRP A 32 3.65 -3.27 -4.64
C TRP A 32 4.85 -4.10 -5.07
N LEU A 33 4.96 -5.30 -4.50
CA LEU A 33 6.04 -6.26 -4.68
C LEU A 33 5.51 -7.49 -5.42
N PRO A 34 5.23 -7.37 -6.73
CA PRO A 34 4.84 -8.51 -7.54
C PRO A 34 6.05 -9.43 -7.78
N VAL A 35 5.86 -10.74 -7.65
CA VAL A 35 6.97 -11.72 -7.73
C VAL A 35 7.63 -11.74 -9.10
N TYR A 36 6.85 -11.47 -10.14
CA TYR A 36 7.25 -11.63 -11.54
C TYR A 36 7.22 -10.32 -12.34
N LYS A 37 7.04 -9.17 -11.67
CA LYS A 37 6.96 -7.85 -12.31
C LYS A 37 7.84 -6.85 -11.57
N ASP A 38 8.02 -5.68 -12.18
CA ASP A 38 8.78 -4.60 -11.58
C ASP A 38 8.08 -4.10 -10.31
N HIS A 39 8.86 -3.96 -9.25
CA HIS A 39 8.40 -3.41 -7.99
C HIS A 39 7.97 -1.96 -8.20
N ARG A 40 6.82 -1.59 -7.65
CA ARG A 40 6.39 -0.19 -7.58
C ARG A 40 6.50 0.26 -6.13
N GLN A 41 7.37 1.23 -5.91
CA GLN A 41 7.56 1.86 -4.62
C GLN A 41 7.12 3.31 -4.72
N GLY A 42 6.43 3.78 -3.69
CA GLY A 42 6.11 5.19 -3.59
C GLY A 42 5.82 5.62 -2.16
N THR A 43 5.76 6.94 -2.01
CA THR A 43 5.55 7.60 -0.74
C THR A 43 4.16 8.22 -0.73
N ILE A 44 3.42 7.99 0.35
CA ILE A 44 2.12 8.59 0.63
C ILE A 44 2.35 9.78 1.56
N VAL A 45 1.80 10.94 1.21
CA VAL A 45 1.77 12.12 2.08
C VAL A 45 0.37 12.72 2.06
N GLY A 46 -0.23 12.93 3.23
CA GLY A 46 -1.60 13.41 3.34
C GLY A 46 -1.96 13.90 4.72
N THR A 47 -3.25 14.14 4.92
CA THR A 47 -3.82 14.51 6.21
C THR A 47 -4.99 13.62 6.59
N LEU A 48 -5.16 13.38 7.89
CA LEU A 48 -6.28 12.64 8.47
C LEU A 48 -7.36 13.62 8.94
N HIS A 49 -8.60 13.41 8.49
CA HIS A 49 -9.79 14.14 8.92
C HIS A 49 -10.94 13.18 9.19
N ASP A 50 -11.44 13.12 10.43
CA ASP A 50 -12.64 12.35 10.81
C ASP A 50 -12.68 10.91 10.28
N SER A 51 -11.55 10.19 10.34
CA SER A 51 -11.35 8.82 9.83
C SER A 51 -11.16 8.68 8.31
N ILE A 52 -11.00 9.79 7.59
CA ILE A 52 -10.67 9.83 6.17
C ILE A 52 -9.29 10.44 6.01
N ILE A 53 -8.37 9.70 5.42
CA ILE A 53 -7.07 10.20 5.02
C ILE A 53 -7.17 10.63 3.56
N LEU A 54 -6.87 11.90 3.30
CA LEU A 54 -6.67 12.44 1.96
C LEU A 54 -5.18 12.58 1.74
N ALA A 55 -4.63 11.79 0.82
CA ALA A 55 -3.20 11.73 0.58
C ALA A 55 -2.86 11.75 -0.90
N ASN A 56 -1.62 12.11 -1.21
CA ASN A 56 -1.03 11.98 -2.53
C ASN A 56 0.01 10.86 -2.48
N TYR A 57 -0.06 9.96 -3.45
CA TYR A 57 0.89 8.89 -3.67
C TYR A 57 1.87 9.28 -4.77
N TYR A 58 3.13 9.46 -4.39
CA TYR A 58 4.23 9.81 -5.26
C TYR A 58 5.01 8.54 -5.57
N PHE A 59 5.05 8.14 -6.84
CA PHE A 59 5.68 6.88 -7.25
C PHE A 59 6.46 7.05 -8.55
N GLU A 60 7.34 6.10 -8.83
CA GLU A 60 8.12 6.06 -10.07
C GLU A 60 7.77 4.79 -10.86
N GLN A 61 7.51 4.95 -12.17
CA GLN A 61 7.33 3.84 -13.09
C GLN A 61 8.16 4.11 -14.34
N GLU A 62 8.98 3.13 -14.74
CA GLU A 62 9.83 3.24 -15.94
C GLU A 62 10.73 4.50 -15.94
N GLY A 63 11.18 4.95 -14.75
CA GLY A 63 11.98 6.17 -14.58
C GLY A 63 11.19 7.48 -14.63
N ILE A 64 9.86 7.41 -14.75
CA ILE A 64 8.97 8.57 -14.74
C ILE A 64 8.32 8.69 -13.37
N ARG A 65 8.52 9.85 -12.72
CA ARG A 65 7.84 10.20 -11.48
C ARG A 65 6.43 10.66 -11.79
N ASP A 66 5.47 10.05 -11.12
CA ASP A 66 4.06 10.36 -11.26
C ASP A 66 3.40 10.48 -9.88
N THR A 67 2.20 11.03 -9.85
CA THR A 67 1.44 11.24 -8.62
C THR A 67 -0.02 10.87 -8.84
N ALA A 68 -0.62 10.28 -7.80
CA ALA A 68 -2.04 9.95 -7.77
C ALA A 68 -2.66 10.39 -6.44
N GLY A 69 -3.82 11.02 -6.50
CA GLY A 69 -4.62 11.30 -5.31
C GLY A 69 -5.20 10.01 -4.76
N MET A 70 -5.05 9.81 -3.46
CA MET A 70 -5.59 8.67 -2.72
C MET A 70 -6.51 9.15 -1.62
N LYS A 71 -7.63 8.44 -1.47
CA LYS A 71 -8.52 8.55 -0.33
C LYS A 71 -8.51 7.22 0.41
N ILE A 72 -8.10 7.24 1.67
CA ILE A 72 -8.05 6.06 2.54
C ILE A 72 -9.09 6.26 3.64
N VAL A 73 -10.14 5.45 3.62
CA VAL A 73 -11.20 5.48 4.63
C VAL A 73 -10.88 4.43 5.69
N LEU A 74 -10.64 4.89 6.92
CA LEU A 74 -10.47 4.02 8.07
C LEU A 74 -11.84 3.45 8.47
N LYS A 75 -11.92 2.12 8.55
CA LYS A 75 -13.09 1.37 9.02
C LYS A 75 -12.71 0.60 10.28
N LYS A 76 -13.72 0.13 11.02
CA LYS A 76 -13.53 -0.58 12.30
C LYS A 76 -12.56 -1.77 12.22
N ASN A 77 -12.56 -2.51 11.10
CA ASN A 77 -11.75 -3.73 10.93
C ASN A 77 -10.83 -3.66 9.70
N GLY A 78 -10.60 -2.47 9.14
CA GLY A 78 -9.92 -2.37 7.86
C GLY A 78 -9.83 -0.98 7.33
N ILE A 79 -9.32 -0.90 6.12
CA ILE A 79 -9.18 0.33 5.37
C ILE A 79 -9.69 0.10 3.96
N ALA A 80 -10.31 1.14 3.40
CA ALA A 80 -10.66 1.17 1.98
C ALA A 80 -9.85 2.27 1.32
N VAL A 81 -8.98 1.88 0.41
CA VAL A 81 -8.15 2.74 -0.41
C VAL A 81 -8.84 2.92 -1.75
N SER A 82 -9.01 4.16 -2.18
CA SER A 82 -9.48 4.51 -3.52
C SER A 82 -8.57 5.59 -4.12
N SER A 83 -8.11 5.41 -5.34
CA SER A 83 -7.40 6.45 -6.09
C SER A 83 -8.35 7.27 -6.95
N ASP A 84 -7.94 8.50 -7.27
CA ASP A 84 -8.54 9.30 -8.34
C ASP A 84 -8.26 8.72 -9.74
N ARG A 85 -7.18 7.95 -9.87
CA ARG A 85 -6.71 7.30 -11.09
C ARG A 85 -6.91 5.79 -11.05
N LYS A 86 -8.08 5.35 -11.52
CA LYS A 86 -8.47 3.93 -11.54
C LYS A 86 -7.60 3.07 -12.44
N GLU A 87 -7.02 3.66 -13.48
CA GLU A 87 -6.10 3.00 -14.40
C GLU A 87 -4.83 2.47 -13.73
N LEU A 88 -4.48 3.00 -12.55
CA LEU A 88 -3.32 2.56 -11.79
C LEU A 88 -3.60 1.31 -10.93
N GLY A 89 -4.86 0.90 -10.77
CA GLY A 89 -5.23 -0.29 -9.99
C GLY A 89 -4.87 -0.20 -8.50
N LEU A 90 -4.87 1.00 -7.94
CA LEU A 90 -4.50 1.26 -6.54
C LEU A 90 -5.68 1.06 -5.56
N ASP A 91 -6.88 0.84 -6.09
CA ASP A 91 -8.08 0.59 -5.29
C ASP A 91 -7.93 -0.75 -4.55
N ALA A 92 -7.89 -0.69 -3.22
CA ALA A 92 -7.68 -1.86 -2.38
C ALA A 92 -8.51 -1.79 -1.10
N THR A 93 -9.01 -2.93 -0.64
CA THR A 93 -9.55 -3.05 0.72
C THR A 93 -8.64 -3.97 1.50
N LEU A 94 -8.00 -3.43 2.54
CA LEU A 94 -7.06 -4.18 3.37
C LEU A 94 -7.63 -4.33 4.77
N PRO A 95 -7.53 -5.51 5.39
CA PRO A 95 -7.85 -5.66 6.81
C PRO A 95 -6.88 -4.83 7.64
N LEU A 96 -7.35 -4.28 8.76
CA LEU A 96 -6.51 -3.49 9.65
C LEU A 96 -5.65 -4.48 10.43
N VAL A 97 -4.35 -4.44 10.21
CA VAL A 97 -3.38 -5.11 11.06
C VAL A 97 -2.84 -4.05 12.00
N GLU A 98 -3.26 -4.08 13.26
CA GLU A 98 -2.58 -3.31 14.29
C GLU A 98 -1.16 -3.85 14.41
N CYS A 99 -0.17 -3.05 13.99
CA CYS A 99 1.22 -3.32 14.33
C CYS A 99 1.35 -3.21 15.84
N LYS A 100 1.22 -4.34 16.54
CA LYS A 100 1.69 -4.44 17.91
C LYS A 100 3.20 -4.39 17.81
N ASP A 101 3.81 -3.27 18.20
CA ASP A 101 5.22 -3.22 18.56
C ASP A 101 5.42 -4.23 19.68
N THR A 102 5.68 -5.47 19.28
CA THR A 102 6.15 -6.48 20.21
C THR A 102 7.64 -6.24 20.26
N GLU A 103 8.05 -5.30 21.11
CA GLU A 103 9.34 -5.40 21.78
C GLU A 103 9.39 -6.84 22.31
N GLN A 104 10.16 -7.69 21.64
CA GLN A 104 10.61 -8.94 22.21
C GLN A 104 11.61 -8.56 23.30
N GLU A 105 11.08 -8.17 24.46
CA GLU A 105 11.83 -8.13 25.69
C GLU A 105 11.85 -9.55 26.27
N LYS A 106 13.07 -10.10 26.29
CA LYS A 106 13.62 -11.11 27.20
C LYS A 106 13.79 -12.55 26.69
#